data_AF-A0A970X334-F1
#
_entry.id   AF-A0A970X334-F1
#
_cell.length_a   1.000
_cell.length_b   1.000
_cell.length_c   1.000
_cell.angle_alpha   90.00
_cell.angle_beta   90.00
_cell.angle_gamma   90.00
#
_symmetry.space_group_name_H-M   'P 1'
#
loop_
_entity.id
_entity.type
_entity.pdbx_description
1 polymer ?
#
loop_
_entity_poly.entity_id
_entity_poly.type
_entity_poly.pdbx_seq_one_letter_code
_entity_poly.pdbx_strand_id
1 'polypeptide(L)'
;MDKIFARNHLNFSIAVKRSLSDDGEETLIKPYFQLTDTLEDVVRKVALEQANNQQVGQKNSSDAISKMLGYLPDFLLRFVVWCLLHMDKVGIMPTFINQASPWHCSIFLTNIGSIGVESIYHHLYEFGTCSMFVAMGKKTRTHVLDKEGVLSPRKSIQLKFVLDERICDGFYYASSMRLLSKYLADPSILLSPPEKVVIDEGVRKKR
;
A
#
# COMPACT_ATOMS: atom_id res chain seq x y z
N MET A 1 -1.34 -12.15 24.26
CA MET A 1 -1.02 -13.05 23.15
C MET A 1 -1.45 -12.34 21.89
N ASP A 2 -0.50 -11.94 21.06
CA ASP A 2 -0.79 -11.17 19.85
C ASP A 2 -1.57 -12.06 18.88
N LYS A 3 -2.70 -11.55 18.38
CA LYS A 3 -3.54 -12.27 17.43
C LYS A 3 -3.11 -11.88 16.02
N ILE A 4 -2.70 -12.85 15.22
CA ILE A 4 -2.44 -12.67 13.79
C ILE A 4 -3.77 -12.83 13.05
N PHE A 5 -4.08 -11.90 12.16
CA PHE A 5 -5.30 -11.90 11.36
C PHE A 5 -4.96 -12.00 9.88
N ALA A 6 -5.56 -12.96 9.18
CA ALA A 6 -5.45 -13.04 7.73
C ALA A 6 -6.41 -12.04 7.06
N ARG A 7 -5.95 -11.38 6.00
CA ARG A 7 -6.76 -10.40 5.27
C ARG A 7 -7.72 -11.10 4.31
N ASN A 8 -8.97 -10.66 4.28
CA ASN A 8 -9.99 -11.20 3.38
C ASN A 8 -9.94 -10.61 1.96
N HIS A 9 -9.13 -9.57 1.75
CA HIS A 9 -9.00 -8.88 0.47
C HIS A 9 -7.57 -8.34 0.31
N LEU A 10 -7.12 -8.21 -0.93
CA LEU A 10 -5.88 -7.55 -1.30
C LEU A 10 -6.20 -6.12 -1.73
N ASN A 11 -5.64 -5.14 -1.04
CA ASN A 11 -5.82 -3.73 -1.36
C ASN A 11 -4.56 -2.93 -1.03
N PHE A 12 -4.34 -1.87 -1.80
CA PHE A 12 -3.18 -1.01 -1.63
C PHE A 12 -3.67 0.39 -1.31
N SER A 13 -3.13 1.01 -0.26
CA SER A 13 -3.29 2.45 -0.08
C SER A 13 -2.17 3.13 -0.84
N ILE A 14 -2.50 4.00 -1.80
CA ILE A 14 -1.53 4.67 -2.66
C ILE A 14 -1.67 6.18 -2.49
N ALA A 15 -0.56 6.82 -2.11
CA ALA A 15 -0.46 8.28 -2.07
C ALA A 15 -0.34 8.85 -3.50
N VAL A 16 -1.24 9.75 -3.85
CA VAL A 16 -1.31 10.40 -5.16
C VAL A 16 -1.42 11.90 -4.98
N LYS A 17 -0.55 12.65 -5.65
CA LYS A 17 -0.66 14.12 -5.69
C LYS A 17 -1.61 14.54 -6.81
N ARG A 18 -2.59 15.39 -6.52
CA ARG A 18 -3.55 15.89 -7.53
C ARG A 18 -2.92 16.89 -8.49
N SER A 19 -1.98 17.69 -8.00
CA SER A 19 -1.15 18.58 -8.81
C SER A 19 0.31 18.52 -8.36
N LEU A 20 1.23 18.64 -9.32
CA LEU A 20 2.67 18.72 -9.07
C LEU A 20 3.07 20.16 -8.67
N SER A 21 2.35 20.73 -7.71
CA SER A 21 2.62 22.04 -7.10
C SER A 21 2.79 21.87 -5.58
N ASP A 22 3.45 22.82 -4.91
CA ASP A 22 3.62 22.76 -3.45
C ASP A 22 2.27 22.78 -2.73
N ASP A 23 1.33 23.61 -3.20
CA ASP A 23 -0.06 23.69 -2.72
C ASP A 23 -0.97 22.56 -3.22
N GLY A 24 -0.42 21.59 -3.96
CA GLY A 24 -1.20 20.51 -4.55
C GLY A 24 -1.71 19.54 -3.48
N GLU A 25 -3.03 19.40 -3.38
CA GLU A 25 -3.67 18.46 -2.46
C GLU A 25 -3.14 17.03 -2.70
N GLU A 26 -2.67 16.41 -1.63
CA GLU A 26 -2.39 14.98 -1.59
C GLU A 26 -3.69 14.23 -1.32
N THR A 27 -3.95 13.18 -2.09
CA THR A 27 -5.09 12.29 -1.89
C THR A 27 -4.61 10.85 -1.83
N LEU A 28 -5.42 10.00 -1.21
CA LEU A 28 -5.15 8.58 -1.08
C LEU A 28 -6.20 7.81 -1.86
N ILE A 29 -5.74 6.92 -2.74
CA ILE A 29 -6.60 5.96 -3.42
C ILE A 29 -6.41 4.58 -2.79
N LYS A 30 -7.49 3.79 -2.75
CA LYS A 30 -7.44 2.43 -2.20
C LYS A 30 -8.02 1.38 -3.15
N PRO A 31 -7.35 1.08 -4.27
CA PRO A 31 -7.75 0.01 -5.18
C PRO A 31 -7.78 -1.35 -4.48
N TYR A 32 -8.78 -2.16 -4.85
CA TYR A 32 -8.92 -3.55 -4.46
C TYR A 32 -8.57 -4.47 -5.63
N PHE A 33 -7.81 -5.52 -5.33
CA PHE A 33 -7.31 -6.48 -6.30
C PHE A 33 -7.85 -7.88 -5.99
N GLN A 34 -7.99 -8.67 -7.04
CA GLN A 34 -8.25 -10.10 -6.96
C GLN A 34 -6.92 -10.83 -7.11
N LEU A 35 -6.79 -11.99 -6.46
CA LEU A 35 -5.57 -12.81 -6.55
C LEU A 35 -5.36 -13.40 -7.96
N THR A 36 -6.36 -13.32 -8.83
CA THR A 36 -6.32 -13.73 -10.23
C THR A 36 -6.08 -12.56 -11.21
N ASP A 37 -5.97 -11.32 -10.71
CA ASP A 37 -5.77 -10.16 -11.58
C ASP A 37 -4.45 -10.28 -12.34
N THR A 38 -4.50 -9.95 -13.64
CA THR A 38 -3.32 -9.81 -14.49
C THR A 38 -2.70 -8.41 -14.33
N LEU A 39 -1.52 -8.20 -14.91
CA LEU A 39 -0.90 -6.88 -14.98
C LEU A 39 -1.82 -5.84 -15.63
N GLU A 40 -2.55 -6.22 -16.69
CA GLU A 40 -3.49 -5.33 -17.37
C GLU A 40 -4.68 -4.95 -16.48
N ASP A 41 -5.21 -5.90 -15.71
CA ASP A 41 -6.27 -5.64 -14.74
C ASP A 41 -5.80 -4.68 -13.64
N VAL A 42 -4.60 -4.89 -13.12
CA VAL A 42 -4.02 -4.01 -12.09
C VAL A 42 -3.87 -2.59 -12.64
N VAL A 43 -3.28 -2.42 -13.83
CA VAL A 43 -3.11 -1.11 -14.47
C VAL A 43 -4.47 -0.43 -14.66
N ARG A 44 -5.47 -1.15 -15.21
CA ARG A 44 -6.81 -0.62 -15.43
C ARG A 44 -7.49 -0.19 -14.13
N LYS A 45 -7.42 -1.01 -13.07
CA LYS A 45 -8.03 -0.70 -11.76
C LYS A 45 -7.37 0.50 -11.10
N VAL A 46 -6.04 0.57 -11.12
CA VAL A 46 -5.31 1.71 -10.56
C VAL A 46 -5.64 2.99 -11.33
N ALA A 47 -5.63 2.94 -12.67
CA ALA A 47 -5.97 4.09 -13.50
C ALA A 47 -7.40 4.58 -13.26
N LEU A 48 -8.37 3.67 -13.09
CA LEU A 48 -9.76 4.00 -12.79
C LEU A 48 -9.90 4.65 -11.42
N GLU A 49 -9.30 4.08 -10.37
CA GLU A 49 -9.31 4.68 -9.03
C GLU A 49 -8.62 6.05 -9.01
N GLN A 50 -7.51 6.18 -9.73
CA GLN A 50 -6.79 7.44 -9.86
C GLN A 50 -7.65 8.50 -10.58
N ALA A 51 -8.26 8.17 -11.72
CA ALA A 51 -9.13 9.09 -12.46
C ALA A 51 -10.34 9.54 -11.63
N ASN A 52 -10.89 8.64 -10.81
CA ASN A 52 -12.02 8.92 -9.92
C ASN A 52 -11.67 9.77 -8.69
N ASN A 53 -10.38 10.03 -8.43
CA ASN A 53 -9.92 10.78 -7.25
C ASN A 53 -8.96 11.95 -7.57
N GLN A 54 -8.53 12.09 -8.82
CA GLN A 54 -7.59 13.13 -9.26
C GLN A 54 -8.22 14.50 -9.46
N GLN A 55 -9.55 14.59 -9.63
CA GLN A 55 -10.19 15.88 -9.88
C GLN A 55 -10.10 16.78 -8.64
N VAL A 56 -9.62 18.01 -8.84
CA VAL A 56 -9.49 19.01 -7.79
C VAL A 56 -10.87 19.33 -7.21
N GLY A 57 -11.00 19.29 -5.87
CA GLY A 57 -12.27 19.51 -5.16
C GLY A 57 -13.13 18.27 -4.94
N GLN A 58 -12.76 17.12 -5.50
CA GLN A 58 -13.42 15.85 -5.23
C GLN A 58 -13.07 15.39 -3.80
N LYS A 59 -14.07 15.13 -2.97
CA LYS A 59 -13.87 14.66 -1.59
C LYS A 59 -14.04 13.17 -1.56
N ASN A 60 -12.99 12.44 -1.19
CA ASN A 60 -13.12 11.01 -0.92
C ASN A 60 -13.60 10.79 0.53
N SER A 61 -13.92 9.54 0.88
CA SER A 61 -14.41 9.20 2.22
C SER A 61 -13.39 9.51 3.32
N SER A 62 -12.09 9.44 3.03
CA SER A 62 -11.01 9.75 3.97
C SER A 62 -11.01 11.22 4.34
N ASP A 63 -11.12 12.10 3.35
CA ASP A 63 -11.16 13.56 3.53
C ASP A 63 -12.41 13.98 4.33
N ALA A 64 -13.54 13.34 4.05
CA ALA A 64 -14.80 13.61 4.74
C ALA A 64 -14.72 13.27 6.24
N ILE A 65 -14.13 12.12 6.59
CA ILE A 65 -13.95 11.72 8.00
C ILE A 65 -12.98 12.67 8.70
N SER A 66 -11.85 13.00 8.08
CA SER A 66 -10.87 13.93 8.66
C SER A 66 -11.49 15.29 8.97
N LYS A 67 -12.33 15.80 8.06
CA LYS A 67 -13.03 17.07 8.27
C LYS A 67 -14.09 16.98 9.36
N MET A 68 -14.87 15.89 9.41
CA MET A 68 -15.85 15.66 10.47
C MET A 68 -15.20 15.62 11.85
N LEU A 69 -14.07 14.91 11.99
CA LEU A 69 -13.33 14.84 13.24
C LEU A 69 -12.74 16.19 13.65
N GLY A 70 -12.33 17.02 12.69
CA GLY A 70 -11.81 18.36 12.93
C GLY A 70 -12.81 19.36 13.52
N TYR A 71 -14.12 19.08 13.47
CA TYR A 71 -15.15 19.92 14.10
C TYR A 71 -15.43 19.55 15.56
N LEU A 72 -14.88 18.44 16.06
CA LEU A 72 -15.13 17.98 17.42
C LEU A 72 -14.27 18.77 18.43
N PRO A 73 -14.81 19.15 19.61
CA PRO A 73 -13.99 19.67 20.70
C PRO A 73 -12.93 18.65 21.14
N ASP A 74 -11.78 19.13 21.61
CA ASP A 74 -10.62 18.31 21.97
C ASP A 74 -10.94 17.13 22.91
N PHE A 75 -11.78 17.34 23.93
CA PHE A 75 -12.13 16.27 24.87
C PHE A 75 -12.90 15.13 24.18
N LEU A 76 -13.79 15.49 23.25
CA LEU A 76 -14.62 14.54 22.52
C LEU A 76 -13.79 13.84 21.44
N LEU A 77 -12.90 14.57 20.76
CA LEU A 77 -11.96 13.99 19.81
C LEU A 77 -11.07 12.94 20.48
N ARG A 78 -10.52 13.23 21.66
CA ARG A 78 -9.72 12.26 22.44
C ARG A 78 -10.51 11.01 22.77
N PHE A 79 -11.77 11.16 23.17
CA PHE A 79 -12.66 10.03 23.46
C PHE A 79 -12.94 9.19 22.20
N VAL A 80 -13.25 9.83 21.07
CA VAL A 80 -13.48 9.15 19.79
C VAL A 80 -12.23 8.39 19.33
N VAL A 81 -11.06 9.03 19.35
CA VAL A 81 -9.79 8.38 18.99
C VAL A 81 -9.49 7.19 19.92
N TRP A 82 -9.71 7.34 21.22
CA TRP A 82 -9.57 6.26 22.18
C TRP A 82 -10.49 5.07 21.83
N CYS A 83 -11.77 5.32 21.53
CA CYS A 83 -12.71 4.28 21.09
C CYS A 83 -12.23 3.59 19.81
N LEU A 84 -11.82 4.35 18.79
CA LEU A 84 -11.34 3.80 17.52
C LEU A 84 -10.10 2.93 17.70
N LEU A 85 -9.12 3.35 18.50
CA LEU A 85 -7.94 2.55 18.81
C LEU A 85 -8.30 1.23 19.49
N HIS A 86 -9.27 1.22 20.40
CA HIS A 86 -9.72 -0.02 21.05
C HIS A 86 -10.47 -0.94 20.09
N MET A 87 -11.33 -0.38 19.24
CA MET A 87 -12.04 -1.14 18.21
C MET A 87 -11.09 -1.76 17.19
N ASP A 88 -10.05 -1.04 16.80
CA ASP A 88 -9.02 -1.51 15.87
C ASP A 88 -8.26 -2.70 16.46
N LYS A 89 -7.79 -2.57 17.71
CA LYS A 89 -7.05 -3.63 18.44
C LYS A 89 -7.80 -4.95 18.54
N VAL A 90 -9.14 -4.90 18.67
CA VAL A 90 -9.97 -6.11 18.77
C VAL A 90 -10.58 -6.54 17.43
N GLY A 91 -10.31 -5.81 16.33
CA GLY A 91 -10.73 -6.15 14.98
C GLY A 91 -12.21 -5.88 14.67
N ILE A 92 -12.85 -4.94 15.38
CA ILE A 92 -14.28 -4.59 15.19
C ILE A 92 -14.48 -3.20 14.56
N MET A 93 -13.45 -2.67 13.90
CA MET A 93 -13.51 -1.37 13.23
C MET A 93 -14.72 -1.30 12.27
N PRO A 94 -15.57 -0.25 12.33
CA PRO A 94 -16.70 -0.10 11.43
C PRO A 94 -16.25 -0.10 9.97
N THR A 95 -16.99 -0.79 9.11
CA THR A 95 -16.59 -1.01 7.71
C THR A 95 -16.34 0.29 6.96
N PHE A 96 -17.12 1.35 7.21
CA PHE A 96 -16.93 2.65 6.55
C PHE A 96 -15.59 3.32 6.95
N ILE A 97 -15.18 3.22 8.23
CA ILE A 97 -13.89 3.73 8.70
C ILE A 97 -12.76 2.89 8.12
N ASN A 98 -12.92 1.56 8.13
CA ASN A 98 -11.94 0.65 7.54
C ASN A 98 -11.75 0.95 6.04
N GLN A 99 -12.83 1.17 5.29
CA GLN A 99 -12.76 1.50 3.86
C GLN A 99 -12.16 2.88 3.61
N ALA A 100 -12.49 3.89 4.41
CA ALA A 100 -11.95 5.23 4.28
C ALA A 100 -10.51 5.37 4.80
N SER A 101 -10.11 4.57 5.80
CA SER A 101 -8.80 4.71 6.39
C SER A 101 -7.71 4.18 5.45
N PRO A 102 -6.63 4.96 5.24
CA PRO A 102 -5.52 4.53 4.40
C PRO A 102 -4.63 3.49 5.10
N TRP A 103 -4.68 3.43 6.43
CA TRP A 103 -3.91 2.47 7.23
C TRP A 103 -4.59 1.10 7.35
N HIS A 104 -5.81 0.96 6.86
CA HIS A 104 -6.52 -0.32 6.76
C HIS A 104 -6.37 -0.89 5.36
N CYS A 105 -5.13 -1.21 4.99
CA CYS A 105 -4.76 -1.78 3.70
C CYS A 105 -3.78 -2.93 3.86
N SER A 106 -3.57 -3.69 2.80
CA SER A 106 -2.61 -4.80 2.77
C SER A 106 -1.20 -4.26 2.65
N ILE A 107 -1.03 -3.24 1.79
CA ILE A 107 0.25 -2.59 1.51
C ILE A 107 -0.01 -1.09 1.36
N PHE A 108 0.81 -0.27 2.01
CA PHE A 108 0.87 1.14 1.73
C PHE A 108 2.00 1.42 0.75
N LEU A 109 1.68 2.02 -0.41
CA LEU A 109 2.64 2.36 -1.46
C LEU A 109 2.72 3.87 -1.63
N THR A 110 3.92 4.41 -1.58
CA THR A 110 4.17 5.83 -1.87
C THR A 110 5.20 6.01 -2.97
N ASN A 111 4.92 6.91 -3.90
CA ASN A 111 5.81 7.23 -5.02
C ASN A 111 6.35 8.65 -4.87
N ILE A 112 7.31 8.83 -3.96
CA ILE A 112 8.04 10.09 -3.81
C ILE A 112 9.01 10.34 -4.98
N GLY A 113 9.28 9.31 -5.79
CA GLY A 113 10.00 9.45 -7.05
C GLY A 113 9.30 10.34 -8.07
N SER A 114 7.96 10.45 -8.01
CA SER A 114 7.19 11.33 -8.90
C SER A 114 7.52 12.81 -8.73
N ILE A 115 8.03 13.20 -7.56
CA ILE A 115 8.49 14.56 -7.23
C ILE A 115 10.02 14.68 -7.22
N GLY A 116 10.74 13.69 -7.75
CA GLY A 116 12.20 13.73 -7.92
C GLY A 116 13.01 13.37 -6.67
N VAL A 117 12.40 12.76 -5.66
CA VAL A 117 13.06 12.36 -4.40
C VAL A 117 13.48 10.90 -4.44
N GLU A 118 14.59 10.56 -3.78
CA GLU A 118 15.02 9.17 -3.58
C GLU A 118 14.11 8.44 -2.58
N SER A 119 14.10 7.11 -2.61
CA SER A 119 13.25 6.33 -1.71
C SER A 119 13.64 6.54 -0.23
N ILE A 120 12.66 6.63 0.67
CA ILE A 120 12.85 6.73 2.13
C ILE A 120 12.23 5.55 2.87
N TYR A 121 12.62 5.33 4.12
CA TYR A 121 11.93 4.37 4.98
C TYR A 121 10.74 5.08 5.66
N HIS A 122 9.56 4.46 5.59
CA HIS A 122 8.40 4.88 6.37
C HIS A 122 8.32 4.07 7.66
N HIS A 123 7.76 4.64 8.72
CA HIS A 123 7.42 3.88 9.91
C HIS A 123 6.07 3.17 9.71
N LEU A 124 5.84 2.12 10.50
CA LEU A 124 4.51 1.53 10.65
C LEU A 124 3.70 2.37 11.62
N TYR A 125 2.40 2.47 11.38
CA TYR A 125 1.48 3.19 12.26
C TYR A 125 0.84 2.20 13.24
N GLU A 126 0.64 2.66 14.48
CA GLU A 126 -0.07 1.88 15.52
C GLU A 126 -1.59 1.78 15.28
N PHE A 127 -2.13 2.60 14.37
CA PHE A 127 -3.54 2.61 14.01
C PHE A 127 -3.73 2.04 12.61
N GLY A 128 -4.61 1.05 12.49
CA GLY A 128 -4.90 0.32 11.28
C GLY A 128 -4.24 -1.05 11.26
N THR A 129 -4.34 -1.70 10.11
CA THR A 129 -3.93 -3.10 9.92
C THR A 129 -2.82 -3.24 8.88
N CYS A 130 -2.22 -2.13 8.44
CA CYS A 130 -1.18 -2.14 7.42
C CYS A 130 0.17 -2.55 8.03
N SER A 131 0.62 -3.74 7.66
CA SER A 131 1.88 -4.32 8.15
C SER A 131 3.05 -4.17 7.17
N MET A 132 2.84 -3.53 6.00
CA MET A 132 3.89 -3.33 5.01
C MET A 132 3.80 -1.97 4.33
N PHE A 133 4.90 -1.22 4.38
CA PHE A 133 5.07 0.03 3.66
C PHE A 133 6.15 -0.12 2.60
N VAL A 134 5.86 0.40 1.41
CA VAL A 134 6.77 0.42 0.27
C VAL A 134 6.89 1.85 -0.22
N ALA A 135 8.12 2.37 -0.23
CA ALA A 135 8.43 3.63 -0.87
C ALA A 135 9.14 3.37 -2.20
N MET A 136 8.75 4.15 -3.21
CA MET A 136 9.33 4.16 -4.53
C MET A 136 10.02 5.50 -4.76
N GLY A 137 11.32 5.45 -5.00
CA GLY A 137 12.16 6.61 -5.31
C GLY A 137 12.14 7.01 -6.77
N LYS A 138 12.86 8.08 -7.11
CA LYS A 138 12.98 8.55 -8.49
C LYS A 138 13.66 7.51 -9.38
N LYS A 139 13.35 7.59 -10.66
CA LYS A 139 14.04 6.82 -11.69
C LYS A 139 15.45 7.36 -11.87
N THR A 140 16.44 6.52 -11.64
CA THR A 140 17.87 6.85 -11.81
C THR A 140 18.49 6.01 -12.91
N ARG A 141 19.65 6.45 -13.42
CA ARG A 141 20.52 5.62 -14.25
C ARG A 141 21.65 5.11 -13.38
N THR A 142 21.72 3.79 -13.21
CA THR A 142 22.80 3.12 -12.49
C THR A 142 23.65 2.34 -13.47
N HIS A 143 24.94 2.30 -13.22
CA HIS A 143 25.86 1.51 -14.02
C HIS A 143 26.04 0.16 -13.33
N VAL A 144 25.70 -0.92 -14.03
CA VAL A 144 25.80 -2.28 -13.51
C VAL A 144 26.84 -3.01 -14.33
N LEU A 145 27.79 -3.62 -13.62
CA LEU A 145 28.77 -4.51 -14.22
C LEU A 145 28.05 -5.80 -14.64
N ASP A 146 28.17 -6.20 -15.91
CA ASP A 146 27.74 -7.53 -16.32
C ASP A 146 28.74 -8.61 -15.87
N LYS A 147 28.46 -9.87 -16.20
CA LYS A 147 29.31 -11.01 -15.80
C LYS A 147 30.67 -10.97 -16.51
N GLU A 148 30.74 -10.25 -17.62
CA GLU A 148 31.87 -10.08 -18.51
C GLU A 148 32.72 -8.85 -18.13
N GLY A 149 32.32 -8.09 -17.11
CA GLY A 149 33.05 -6.93 -16.61
C GLY A 149 32.76 -5.63 -17.37
N VAL A 150 31.80 -5.63 -18.29
CA VAL A 150 31.40 -4.44 -19.06
C VAL A 150 30.38 -3.64 -18.26
N LEU A 151 30.65 -2.34 -18.17
CA LEU A 151 29.77 -1.41 -17.48
C LEU A 151 28.60 -1.03 -18.39
N SER A 152 27.39 -1.50 -18.05
CA SER A 152 26.18 -1.19 -18.81
C SER A 152 25.27 -0.21 -18.05
N PRO A 153 24.81 0.89 -18.69
CA PRO A 153 23.85 1.79 -18.07
C PRO A 153 22.47 1.11 -18.02
N ARG A 154 21.89 1.01 -16.81
CA ARG A 154 20.54 0.51 -16.58
C ARG A 154 19.67 1.59 -15.94
N LYS A 155 18.40 1.62 -16.30
CA LYS A 155 17.40 2.44 -15.61
C LYS A 155 16.95 1.66 -14.38
N SER A 156 17.03 2.28 -13.21
CA SER A 156 16.67 1.67 -11.94
C SER A 156 15.74 2.56 -11.13
N ILE A 157 14.94 1.93 -10.29
CA ILE A 157 14.09 2.60 -9.30
C ILE A 157 14.41 1.95 -7.96
N GLN A 158 14.78 2.74 -6.96
CA GLN A 158 15.01 2.23 -5.62
C GLN A 158 13.66 2.02 -4.92
N LEU A 159 13.47 0.83 -4.35
CA LEU A 159 12.35 0.50 -3.48
C LEU A 159 12.86 0.29 -2.06
N LYS A 160 12.19 0.88 -1.07
CA LYS A 160 12.44 0.61 0.36
C LYS A 160 11.21 0.00 1.00
N PHE A 161 11.42 -1.10 1.70
CA PHE A 161 10.37 -1.87 2.36
C PHE A 161 10.53 -1.74 3.87
N VAL A 162 9.41 -1.49 4.55
CA VAL A 162 9.30 -1.62 6.01
C VAL A 162 8.17 -2.58 6.28
N LEU A 163 8.46 -3.62 7.04
CA LEU A 163 7.58 -4.74 7.32
C LEU A 163 7.48 -4.93 8.83
N ASP A 164 6.29 -5.29 9.30
CA ASP A 164 6.05 -5.72 10.67
C ASP A 164 6.61 -7.14 10.87
N GLU A 165 7.63 -7.31 11.69
CA GLU A 165 8.27 -8.60 11.94
C GLU A 165 7.37 -9.58 12.71
N ARG A 166 6.29 -9.08 13.35
CA ARG A 166 5.36 -9.93 14.11
C ARG A 166 4.52 -10.83 13.21
N ILE A 167 4.36 -10.47 11.93
CA ILE A 167 3.55 -11.23 10.97
C ILE A 167 4.37 -12.23 10.14
N CYS A 168 5.70 -12.15 10.20
CA CYS A 168 6.57 -12.86 9.26
C CYS A 168 7.98 -13.01 9.81
N ASP A 169 8.51 -14.24 9.78
CA ASP A 169 9.93 -14.47 10.09
C ASP A 169 10.87 -14.02 8.94
N GLY A 170 12.17 -13.96 9.23
CA GLY A 170 13.17 -13.51 8.26
C GLY A 170 13.32 -14.43 7.04
N PHE A 171 13.04 -15.73 7.17
CA PHE A 171 13.17 -16.69 6.07
C PHE A 171 12.01 -16.58 5.08
N TYR A 172 10.77 -16.47 5.59
CA TYR A 172 9.58 -16.23 4.79
C TYR A 172 9.66 -14.88 4.08
N TYR A 173 10.15 -13.85 4.78
CA TYR A 173 10.40 -12.54 4.18
C TYR A 173 11.41 -12.61 3.03
N ALA A 174 12.58 -13.21 3.27
CA ALA A 174 13.61 -13.33 2.23
C ALA A 174 13.14 -14.14 1.02
N SER A 175 12.32 -15.17 1.24
CA SER A 175 11.71 -15.96 0.17
C SER A 175 10.73 -15.15 -0.66
N SER A 176 9.88 -14.35 0.00
CA SER A 176 8.93 -13.45 -0.66
C SER A 176 9.65 -12.37 -1.48
N MET A 177 10.73 -11.80 -0.98
CA MET A 177 11.53 -10.80 -1.69
C MET A 177 12.27 -11.37 -2.92
N ARG A 178 12.74 -12.62 -2.85
CA ARG A 178 13.29 -13.32 -4.03
C ARG A 178 12.22 -13.54 -5.10
N LEU A 179 11.00 -13.91 -4.68
CA LEU A 179 9.88 -14.08 -5.60
C LEU A 179 9.49 -12.76 -6.27
N LEU A 180 9.39 -11.67 -5.49
CA LEU A 180 9.17 -10.32 -6.03
C LEU A 180 10.27 -9.93 -7.04
N SER A 181 11.53 -10.20 -6.70
CA SER A 181 12.66 -9.91 -7.60
C SER A 181 12.58 -10.69 -8.91
N LYS A 182 12.13 -11.96 -8.88
CA LYS A 182 11.86 -12.75 -10.09
C LYS A 182 10.79 -12.10 -10.96
N TYR A 183 9.71 -11.63 -10.35
CA TYR A 183 8.60 -10.99 -11.07
C TYR A 183 8.99 -9.64 -11.68
N LEU A 184 9.84 -8.87 -10.99
CA LEU A 184 10.37 -7.61 -11.53
C LEU A 184 11.39 -7.83 -12.66
N ALA A 185 12.12 -8.95 -12.64
CA ALA A 185 13.09 -9.30 -13.68
C ALA A 185 12.42 -9.78 -14.98
N ASP A 186 11.28 -10.46 -14.86
CA ASP A 186 10.46 -10.90 -16.00
C ASP A 186 8.98 -10.64 -15.73
N PRO A 187 8.47 -9.44 -16.06
CA PRO A 187 7.07 -9.09 -15.82
C PRO A 187 6.10 -9.78 -16.79
N SER A 188 6.58 -10.45 -17.85
CA SER A 188 5.72 -11.09 -18.86
C SER A 188 4.85 -12.21 -18.27
N ILE A 189 5.34 -12.86 -17.21
CA ILE A 189 4.61 -13.89 -16.46
C ILE A 189 3.34 -13.36 -15.78
N LEU A 190 3.21 -12.04 -15.60
CA LEU A 190 2.05 -11.38 -14.99
C LEU A 190 0.95 -11.04 -16.02
N LEU A 191 1.18 -11.31 -17.31
CA LEU A 191 0.20 -11.08 -18.37
C LEU A 191 -0.90 -12.16 -18.40
N SER A 192 -0.63 -13.31 -17.80
CA SER A 192 -1.61 -14.39 -17.60
C SER A 192 -1.96 -14.53 -16.12
N PRO A 193 -3.20 -14.94 -15.78
CA PRO A 193 -3.56 -15.27 -14.40
C PRO A 193 -2.68 -16.39 -13.83
N PRO A 194 -2.48 -16.44 -12.50
CA PRO A 194 -1.72 -17.53 -11.88
C PRO A 194 -2.45 -18.86 -12.06
N GLU A 195 -1.70 -19.93 -12.36
CA GLU A 195 -2.25 -21.29 -12.47
C GLU A 195 -2.92 -21.75 -11.18
N LYS A 196 -2.39 -21.32 -10.03
CA LYS A 196 -2.92 -21.65 -8.72
C LYS A 196 -2.88 -20.44 -7.80
N VAL A 197 -4.03 -20.12 -7.21
CA VAL A 197 -4.15 -19.16 -6.12
C VAL A 197 -3.92 -19.87 -4.79
N VAL A 198 -2.93 -19.40 -4.02
CA VAL A 198 -2.69 -19.85 -2.65
C VAL A 198 -3.42 -18.90 -1.71
N ILE A 199 -4.39 -19.43 -0.96
CA ILE A 199 -5.15 -18.67 0.03
C ILE A 199 -4.58 -19.02 1.40
N ASP A 200 -4.32 -17.99 2.21
CA ASP A 200 -3.88 -18.15 3.59
C ASP A 200 -4.94 -18.89 4.43
N GLU A 201 -4.52 -19.90 5.20
CA GLU A 201 -5.42 -20.76 5.99
C GLU A 201 -6.23 -19.98 7.03
N GLY A 202 -5.70 -18.86 7.51
CA GLY A 202 -6.38 -17.97 8.45
C GLY A 202 -7.51 -17.16 7.82
N VAL A 203 -7.62 -17.12 6.49
CA VAL A 203 -8.75 -16.48 5.79
C VAL A 203 -9.98 -17.33 6.05
N ARG A 204 -10.82 -16.87 6.98
CA ARG A 204 -12.09 -17.52 7.27
C ARG A 204 -12.90 -17.54 5.98
N LYS A 205 -13.09 -18.73 5.40
CA LYS A 205 -14.12 -18.95 4.36
C LYS A 205 -15.41 -18.34 4.92
N LYS A 206 -15.98 -17.35 4.22
CA LYS A 206 -17.29 -16.80 4.58
C LYS A 206 -18.22 -17.98 4.89
N ARG A 207 -18.73 -18.03 6.13
CA ARG A 207 -19.90 -18.84 6.44
C ARG A 207 -21.09 -18.33 5.64
#